data_AF-A0A482TE12-F1
#
_entry.id   AF-A0A482TE12-F1
#
_cell.length_a   1.000
_cell.length_b   1.000
_cell.length_c   1.000
_cell.angle_alpha   90.00
_cell.angle_beta   90.00
_cell.angle_gamma   90.00
#
_symmetry.space_group_name_H-M   'P 1'
#
loop_
_entity.id
_entity.type
_entity.pdbx_description
1 polymer ?
#
loop_
_entity_poly.entity_id
_entity_poly.type
_entity_poly.pdbx_seq_one_letter_code
_entity_poly.pdbx_strand_id
1 'polypeptide(L)' 'MPVSGYDPDDVESQLRAALLAGELEPYLTVEAIERHEGGKRLDEMLSAEEIAKVVGSADSDD' A
#
# COMPACT_ATOMS: atom_id res chain seq x y z
N MET A 1 0.79 -7.56 9.25
CA MET A 1 -0.27 -8.59 9.40
C MET A 1 -1.16 -8.47 8.18
N PRO A 2 -1.63 -9.57 7.57
CA PRO A 2 -2.52 -9.48 6.40
C PRO A 2 -3.75 -8.64 6.76
N VAL A 3 -4.14 -7.73 5.87
CA VAL A 3 -5.37 -6.96 6.02
C VAL A 3 -6.54 -7.93 5.86
N SER A 4 -7.22 -8.23 6.97
CA SER A 4 -8.28 -9.24 7.03
C SER A 4 -9.43 -8.86 6.09
N GLY A 5 -9.56 -9.58 4.97
CA GLY A 5 -10.56 -9.32 3.93
C GLY A 5 -10.00 -9.09 2.52
N TYR A 6 -8.70 -8.85 2.37
CA TYR A 6 -8.05 -8.65 1.08
C TYR A 6 -6.93 -9.67 0.85
N ASP A 7 -6.72 -10.07 -0.40
CA ASP A 7 -5.60 -10.93 -0.78
C ASP A 7 -4.28 -10.14 -0.69
N PRO A 8 -3.23 -10.68 -0.04
CA PRO A 8 -1.99 -9.95 0.17
C PRO A 8 -1.25 -9.60 -1.13
N ASP A 9 -1.47 -10.32 -2.23
CA ASP A 9 -0.88 -9.98 -3.53
C ASP A 9 -1.67 -8.87 -4.24
N ASP A 10 -3.01 -8.86 -4.12
CA ASP A 10 -3.84 -7.74 -4.59
C ASP A 10 -3.53 -6.45 -3.84
N VAL A 11 -3.42 -6.52 -2.51
CA VAL A 11 -3.07 -5.36 -1.68
C VAL A 11 -1.73 -4.78 -2.10
N GLU A 12 -0.71 -5.63 -2.24
CA GLU A 12 0.63 -5.19 -2.68
C GLU A 12 0.57 -4.57 -4.09
N SER A 13 -0.21 -5.14 -5.01
CA SER A 13 -0.36 -4.61 -6.37
C SER A 13 -1.03 -3.23 -6.38
N GLN A 14 -2.09 -3.04 -5.58
CA GLN A 14 -2.78 -1.75 -5.44
C GLN A 14 -1.90 -0.70 -4.77
N LEU A 15 -1.17 -1.08 -3.71
CA LEU A 15 -0.21 -0.19 -3.06
C LEU A 15 0.90 0.22 -4.04
N ARG A 16 1.43 -0.69 -4.87
CA ARG A 16 2.40 -0.31 -5.90
C ARG A 16 1.83 0.67 -6.92
N ALA A 17 0.58 0.49 -7.33
CA ALA A 17 -0.09 1.43 -8.23
C ALA A 17 -0.25 2.82 -7.59
N ALA A 18 -0.67 2.89 -6.32
CA ALA A 18 -0.78 4.13 -5.56
C ALA A 18 0.58 4.81 -5.34
N LEU A 19 1.65 4.05 -5.20
CA LEU A 19 3.02 4.57 -5.10
C LEU A 19 3.44 5.23 -6.40
N LEU A 20 3.17 4.59 -7.54
CA LEU A 20 3.42 5.14 -8.87
C LEU A 20 2.56 6.38 -9.16
N ALA A 21 1.35 6.44 -8.60
CA ALA A 21 0.46 7.59 -8.69
C ALA A 21 0.84 8.75 -7.75
N GLY A 22 1.80 8.55 -6.84
CA GLY A 22 2.21 9.54 -5.82
C GLY A 22 1.25 9.63 -4.63
N GLU A 23 0.25 8.76 -4.53
CA GLU A 23 -0.75 8.77 -3.45
C GLU A 23 -0.21 8.22 -2.13
N LEU A 24 0.88 7.45 -2.20
CA LEU A 24 1.58 6.91 -1.03
C LEU A 24 2.69 7.82 -0.48
N GLU A 25 3.08 8.88 -1.18
CA GLU A 25 4.09 9.85 -0.67
C GLU A 25 3.78 10.42 0.72
N PRO A 26 2.53 10.75 1.11
CA PRO A 26 2.25 11.23 2.46
C PRO A 26 2.27 10.14 3.54
N TYR A 27 2.18 8.86 3.14
CA TYR A 27 2.15 7.70 4.04
C TYR A 27 3.50 7.00 4.15
N LEU A 28 4.36 7.11 3.13
CA LEU A 28 5.68 6.49 3.07
C LEU A 28 6.77 7.54 3.24
N THR A 29 7.73 7.24 4.12
CA THR A 29 8.97 8.01 4.20
C THR A 29 9.94 7.60 3.08
N VAL A 30 10.94 8.43 2.80
CA VAL A 30 11.99 8.11 1.81
C VAL A 30 12.68 6.76 2.14
N GLU A 31 12.99 6.51 3.41
CA GLU A 31 13.55 5.22 3.85
C GLU A 31 12.61 4.04 3.59
N ALA A 32 11.29 4.29 3.62
CA ALA A 32 10.30 3.26 3.36
C ALA A 32 10.30 2.87 1.87
N ILE A 33 10.44 3.86 0.98
CA ILE A 33 10.57 3.65 -0.46
C ILE A 33 11.86 2.88 -0.78
N GLU A 34 12.99 3.27 -0.19
CA GLU A 34 14.27 2.56 -0.40
C GLU A 34 14.20 1.09 0.05
N ARG A 35 13.53 0.81 1.17
CA ARG A 35 13.31 -0.58 1.63
C ARG A 35 12.40 -1.36 0.66
N HIS A 36 11.40 -0.72 0.07
CA HIS A 36 10.55 -1.34 -0.94
C HIS A 36 11.34 -1.72 -2.20
N GLU A 37 12.21 -0.83 -2.68
CA GLU A 37 13.12 -1.13 -3.80
C GLU A 37 14.08 -2.29 -3.47
N GLY A 38 14.41 -2.46 -2.18
CA GLY A 38 15.15 -3.62 -1.66
C GLY A 38 14.35 -4.93 -1.59
N GLY A 39 13.09 -4.96 -2.04
CA GLY A 39 12.23 -6.14 -2.06
C GLY A 39 11.32 -6.31 -0.86
N LYS A 40 11.18 -5.28 0.00
CA LYS A 40 10.23 -5.29 1.11
C LYS A 40 8.81 -4.97 0.60
N ARG A 41 7.80 -5.67 1.10
CA ARG A 41 6.41 -5.41 0.68
C ARG A 41 5.85 -4.18 1.38
N LEU A 42 5.00 -3.42 0.69
CA LEU A 42 4.43 -2.17 1.20
C LEU A 42 3.41 -2.45 2.32
N ASP A 43 2.70 -3.57 2.25
CA ASP A 43 1.72 -4.00 3.25
C ASP A 43 2.34 -4.33 4.62
N GLU A 44 3.65 -4.61 4.66
CA GLU A 44 4.39 -4.81 5.91
C GLU A 44 4.83 -3.49 6.56
N MET A 45 4.82 -2.41 5.78
CA MET A 45 5.39 -1.11 6.15
C MET A 45 4.31 -0.09 6.50
N LEU A 46 3.13 -0.27 5.93
CA LEU A 46 1.94 0.52 6.19
C LEU A 46 1.07 -0.15 7.25
N SER A 47 0.34 0.67 7.99
CA SER A 47 -0.66 0.23 8.95
C SER A 47 -1.91 -0.24 8.20
N ALA A 48 -2.68 -1.14 8.82
CA ALA A 48 -3.93 -1.63 8.23
C ALA A 48 -4.91 -0.49 7.87
N GLU A 49 -4.94 0.60 8.65
CA GLU A 49 -5.76 1.79 8.36
C GLU A 49 -5.28 2.56 7.13
N GLU A 50 -3.97 2.65 6.91
CA GLU A 50 -3.38 3.33 5.76
C GLU A 50 -3.62 2.52 4.49
N ILE A 51 -3.43 1.20 4.59
CA ILE A 51 -3.75 0.27 3.51
C ILE A 51 -5.23 0.35 3.16
N ALA A 52 -6.13 0.33 4.16
CA ALA A 52 -7.57 0.44 3.93
C ALA A 52 -7.98 1.78 3.29
N LYS A 53 -7.25 2.88 3.55
CA LYS A 53 -7.49 4.16 2.86
C LYS A 53 -7.11 4.10 1.38
N VAL A 54 -5.98 3.48 1.05
CA VAL A 54 -5.50 3.38 -0.34
C VAL A 54 -6.33 2.36 -1.12
N VAL A 55 -6.47 1.15 -0.60
CA VAL A 55 -7.21 0.04 -1.20
C VAL A 55 -8.72 0.31 -1.20
N GLY A 56 -9.26 0.82 -0.08
CA GLY A 56 -10.70 1.12 0.02
C GLY A 56 -11.15 2.34 -0.76
N SER A 57 -10.23 3.25 -1.14
CA SER A 57 -10.55 4.33 -2.09
C SER A 57 -10.68 3.82 -3.53
N ALA A 58 -10.03 2.70 -3.88
CA ALA A 58 -10.13 2.09 -5.21
C ALA A 58 -11.47 1.35 -5.43
N ASP A 59 -12.15 0.94 -4.36
CA ASP A 59 -13.42 0.17 -4.41
C ASP A 59 -14.68 1.05 -4.26
N SER A 60 -14.53 2.38 -4.05
CA SER A 60 -15.67 3.31 -3.87
C SER A 60 -16.12 4.03 -5.15
N ASP A 61 -15.72 3.56 -6.34
CA ASP A 61 -16.17 4.08 -7.63
C ASP A 61 -16.79 2.94 -8.48
N ASP A 62 -17.98 2.48 -8.09
CA ASP A 62 -19.11 2.07 -8.99
C ASP A 62 -20.44 1.93 -8.21
#